data_AF-A0A932AX90-F1
#
_entry.id   AF-A0A932AX90-F1
#
_cell.length_a   1.000
_cell.length_b   1.000
_cell.length_c   1.000
_cell.angle_alpha   90.00
_cell.angle_beta   90.00
_cell.angle_gamma   90.00
#
_symmetry.space_group_name_H-M   'P 1'
#
loop_
_entity.id
_entity.type
_entity.pdbx_description
1 polymer ?
#
loop_
_entity_poly.entity_id
_entity_poly.type
_entity_poly.pdbx_seq_one_letter_code
_entity_poly.pdbx_strand_id
1 'polypeptide(L)' 'MMGSRGYKGGEECDAFSRGSRRILFWQRGALRTIKRRYWKRTRKAAHNEVVRTGIAAIVCEPEGM' A
#
# COMPACT_ATOMS: atom_id res chain seq x y z
N MET A 1 -15.73 7.43 -4.89
CA MET A 1 -15.06 6.11 -4.77
C MET A 1 -13.61 6.32 -4.37
N MET A 2 -13.21 5.93 -3.16
CA MET A 2 -11.80 6.02 -2.73
C MET A 2 -10.94 5.11 -3.59
N GLY A 3 -9.94 5.69 -4.25
CA GLY A 3 -9.09 5.01 -5.20
C GLY A 3 -8.36 3.81 -4.60
N SER A 4 -8.35 2.75 -5.40
CA SER A 4 -7.58 1.51 -5.35
C SER A 4 -6.05 1.67 -5.23
N ARG A 5 -5.53 2.67 -4.50
CA ARG A 5 -4.11 3.07 -4.55
C ARG A 5 -3.14 2.09 -3.87
N GLY A 6 -3.63 0.98 -3.34
CA GLY A 6 -2.80 -0.03 -2.65
C GLY A 6 -2.74 -1.40 -3.33
N TYR A 7 -3.86 -1.91 -3.85
CA TYR A 7 -3.93 -3.28 -4.35
C TYR A 7 -3.36 -3.37 -5.78
N LYS A 8 -2.46 -4.32 -6.02
CA LYS A 8 -1.79 -4.48 -7.33
C LYS A 8 -2.43 -5.56 -8.23
N GLY A 9 -3.45 -6.27 -7.75
CA GLY A 9 -4.15 -7.29 -8.54
C GLY A 9 -5.10 -8.16 -7.71
N GLY A 10 -5.72 -9.15 -8.38
CA GLY A 10 -6.69 -10.07 -7.78
C GLY A 10 -6.12 -10.91 -6.63
N GLU A 11 -4.85 -11.33 -6.71
CA GLU A 11 -4.21 -12.12 -5.66
C GLU A 11 -4.17 -11.42 -4.30
N GLU A 12 -4.00 -10.09 -4.27
CA GLU A 12 -4.04 -9.34 -3.02
C GLU A 12 -5.47 -9.27 -2.49
N CYS A 13 -6.44 -8.98 -3.34
CA CYS A 13 -7.87 -9.01 -2.97
C CYS A 13 -8.26 -10.37 -2.38
N ASP A 14 -7.84 -11.45 -3.02
CA ASP A 14 -8.10 -12.82 -2.58
C ASP A 14 -7.35 -13.18 -1.28
N ALA A 15 -6.12 -12.71 -1.11
CA ALA A 15 -5.35 -12.93 0.10
C ALA A 15 -5.89 -12.15 1.31
N PHE A 16 -6.55 -11.01 1.10
CA PHE A 16 -7.16 -10.21 2.16
C PHE A 16 -8.62 -10.61 2.45
N SER A 17 -9.34 -11.14 1.45
CA SER A 17 -10.69 -11.66 1.63
C SER A 17 -10.73 -12.87 2.58
N ARG A 18 -11.75 -12.93 3.45
CA ARG A 18 -11.98 -14.11 4.30
C ARG A 18 -12.55 -15.30 3.50
N GLY A 19 -13.37 -15.01 2.50
CA GLY A 19 -14.00 -16.02 1.64
C GLY A 19 -12.98 -16.66 0.70
N SER A 20 -12.29 -15.84 -0.11
CA SER A 20 -11.33 -16.32 -1.10
C SER A 20 -10.18 -17.12 -0.46
N ARG A 21 -9.74 -16.76 0.75
CA ARG A 21 -8.73 -17.52 1.50
C ARG A 21 -9.09 -18.97 1.82
N ARG A 22 -10.39 -19.27 1.92
CA ARG A 22 -10.90 -20.61 2.24
C ARG A 22 -11.19 -21.43 0.98
N ILE A 23 -11.46 -20.76 -0.13
CA ILE A 23 -11.87 -21.37 -1.40
C ILE A 23 -10.67 -21.66 -2.30
N LEU A 24 -9.68 -20.77 -2.31
CA LEU A 24 -8.48 -20.91 -3.12
C LEU A 24 -7.43 -21.75 -2.39
N PHE A 25 -6.72 -22.59 -3.15
CA PHE A 25 -5.59 -23.35 -2.63
C PHE A 25 -4.35 -22.46 -2.52
N TRP A 26 -3.79 -22.32 -1.32
CA TRP A 26 -2.61 -21.51 -1.06
C TRP A 26 -1.40 -22.39 -0.77
N GLN A 27 -0.32 -22.18 -1.52
CA GLN A 27 0.97 -22.76 -1.20
C GLN A 27 1.46 -22.30 0.18
N ARG A 28 2.26 -23.15 0.84
CA ARG A 28 2.75 -22.86 2.21
C ARG A 28 3.52 -21.55 2.23
N GLY A 29 3.01 -20.56 2.96
CA GLY A 29 3.61 -19.23 3.07
C GLY A 29 3.21 -18.20 2.01
N ALA A 30 2.43 -18.57 0.97
CA ALA A 30 2.01 -17.68 -0.10
C ALA A 30 1.27 -16.44 0.43
N LEU A 31 0.27 -16.64 1.31
CA LEU A 31 -0.47 -15.56 1.96
C LEU A 31 0.44 -14.59 2.72
N ARG A 32 1.45 -15.12 3.43
CA ARG A 32 2.40 -14.30 4.20
C ARG A 32 3.28 -13.48 3.25
N THR A 33 3.73 -14.07 2.15
CA THR A 33 4.52 -13.39 1.11
C THR A 33 3.74 -12.25 0.47
N ILE A 34 2.50 -12.49 0.06
CA ILE A 34 1.62 -11.47 -0.55
C ILE A 34 1.41 -10.31 0.42
N LYS A 35 1.02 -10.59 1.67
CA LYS A 35 0.83 -9.57 2.69
C LYS A 35 2.11 -8.78 2.96
N ARG A 36 3.27 -9.44 3.08
CA ARG A 36 4.56 -8.75 3.28
C ARG A 36 4.89 -7.82 2.11
N ARG A 37 4.67 -8.25 0.87
CA ARG A 37 4.88 -7.43 -0.33
C ARG A 37 3.97 -6.20 -0.32
N TYR A 38 2.69 -6.38 -0.02
CA TYR A 38 1.75 -5.27 0.15
C TYR A 38 2.26 -4.26 1.20
N TRP A 39 2.55 -4.71 2.43
CA TRP A 39 3.04 -3.85 3.51
C TRP A 39 4.35 -3.15 3.18
N LYS A 40 5.26 -3.79 2.43
CA LYS A 40 6.50 -3.15 1.96
C LYS A 40 6.19 -2.01 0.99
N ARG A 41 5.24 -2.19 0.06
CA ARG A 41 4.81 -1.14 -0.86
C ARG A 41 4.11 0.00 -0.15
N THR A 42 3.17 -0.30 0.75
CA THR A 42 2.43 0.71 1.53
C THR A 42 3.38 1.56 2.37
N ARG A 43 4.35 0.95 3.05
CA ARG A 43 5.36 1.70 3.82
C ARG A 43 6.23 2.59 2.92
N LYS A 44 6.65 2.10 1.76
CA LYS A 44 7.43 2.91 0.80
C LYS A 44 6.62 4.09 0.27
N ALA A 45 5.33 3.87 -0.04
CA ALA A 45 4.43 4.93 -0.48
C ALA A 45 4.22 5.99 0.61
N ALA A 46 3.93 5.56 1.84
CA ALA A 46 3.77 6.47 2.99
C ALA A 46 5.06 7.25 3.27
N HIS A 47 6.22 6.61 3.22
CA HIS A 47 7.51 7.30 3.36
C HIS A 47 7.70 8.37 2.28
N ASN A 48 7.43 8.02 1.01
CA ASN A 48 7.54 8.97 -0.09
C ASN A 48 6.54 10.12 0.02
N GLU A 49 5.34 9.88 0.53
CA GLU A 49 4.34 10.91 0.80
C GLU A 49 4.83 11.84 1.92
N VAL A 50 5.33 11.30 3.03
CA VAL A 50 5.92 12.08 4.12
C VAL A 50 7.10 12.93 3.61
N VAL A 51 8.01 12.35 2.83
CA VAL A 51 9.13 13.09 2.22
C VAL A 51 8.62 14.18 1.27
N ARG A 52 7.63 13.87 0.42
CA ARG A 52 7.05 14.84 -0.51
C ARG A 52 6.38 16.00 0.23
N THR A 53 5.61 15.72 1.28
CA THR A 53 4.94 16.72 2.10
C THR A 53 5.96 17.54 2.91
N GLY A 54 7.00 16.90 3.44
CA GLY A 54 8.10 17.59 4.12
C GLY A 54 8.88 18.52 3.20
N ILE A 55 9.21 18.08 1.97
CA ILE A 55 9.84 18.94 0.97
C ILE A 55 8.90 20.08 0.57
N ALA A 56 7.60 19.81 0.34
CA ALA A 56 6.64 20.85 0.02
C ALA A 56 6.51 21.89 1.15
N ALA A 57 6.59 21.47 2.42
CA ALA A 57 6.60 22.39 3.56
C ALA A 57 7.86 23.26 3.64
N ILE A 58 9.01 22.77 3.16
CA ILE A 58 10.27 23.54 3.08
C ILE A 58 10.27 24.51 1.89
N VAL A 59 9.68 24.10 0.75
CA VAL A 59 9.67 24.89 -0.49
C VAL A 59 8.55 25.94 -0.49
N CYS A 60 7.48 25.74 0.28
CA CYS A 60 6.35 26.68 0.41
C CYS A 60 6.41 27.51 1.69
N GLU A 61 7.57 28.07 2.06
CA GLU A 61 7.52 29.32 2.83
C GLU A 61 6.89 30.39 1.92
N PRO A 62 5.73 30.95 2.28
CA PRO A 62 5.19 32.06 1.51
C PRO A 62 6.14 33.24 1.68
N GLU A 63 6.80 33.62 0.59
CA GLU A 63 7.30 34.99 0.41
C GLU A 63 6.20 35.93 0.93
N GLY A 64 6.56 36.65 1.99
CA GLY A 64 5.65 37.50 2.74
C GLY A 64 4.96 38.55 1.88
N MET A 65 3.79 38.96 2.40
CA MET A 65 3.17 40.28 2.27
C MET A 65 4.02 41.39 1.64
#